data_AF-A0A2N3AU28-F1
#
_entry.id   AF-A0A2N3AU28-F1
#
_cell.length_a   1.000
_cell.length_b   1.000
_cell.length_c   1.000
_cell.angle_alpha   90.00
_cell.angle_beta   90.00
_cell.angle_gamma   90.00
#
_symmetry.space_group_name_H-M   'P 1'
#
loop_
_entity.id
_entity.type
_entity.pdbx_description
1 polymer ?
#
loop_
_entity_poly.entity_id
_entity_poly.type
_entity_poly.pdbx_seq_one_letter_code
_entity_poly.pdbx_strand_id
1 'polypeptide(L)'
;MWSALEPRQRLVAALAVVATIAVLAGLVQAARQPSMATLYSGLDSAAAGEVMAAVEAMGVKTEARGAAVLVPVGDRDRVRLALAAEGLPRNGPAGYEILE
;
A
#
# COMPACT_ATOMS: atom_id res chain seq x y z
N MET A 1 -0.73 47.48 -16.03
CA MET A 1 -0.91 46.55 -17.17
C MET A 1 -1.50 45.19 -16.77
N TRP A 2 -2.34 45.08 -15.72
CA TRP A 2 -3.11 43.85 -15.41
C TRP A 2 -4.62 44.01 -15.63
N SER A 3 -5.10 45.24 -15.80
CA SER A 3 -6.51 45.61 -15.96
C SER A 3 -7.08 45.41 -17.38
N ALA A 4 -6.28 44.93 -18.33
CA ALA A 4 -6.69 44.72 -19.73
C ALA A 4 -7.23 43.31 -20.02
N LEU A 5 -7.21 42.40 -19.04
CA LEU A 5 -7.79 41.06 -19.16
C LEU A 5 -9.26 41.11 -18.76
N GLU A 6 -10.15 40.74 -19.68
CA GLU A 6 -11.58 40.62 -19.40
C GLU A 6 -11.79 39.69 -18.17
N PRO A 7 -12.79 39.95 -17.31
CA PRO A 7 -13.07 39.13 -16.12
C PRO A 7 -13.17 37.63 -16.44
N ARG A 8 -13.68 37.30 -17.63
CA ARG A 8 -13.76 35.93 -18.18
C ARG A 8 -12.38 35.30 -18.40
N GLN A 9 -11.42 36.05 -18.96
CA GLN A 9 -10.06 35.55 -19.20
C GLN A 9 -9.33 35.25 -17.89
N ARG A 10 -9.54 36.08 -16.86
CA ARG A 10 -9.02 35.84 -15.51
C ARG A 10 -9.61 34.58 -14.87
N LEU A 11 -10.92 34.36 -15.04
CA LEU A 11 -11.57 33.15 -14.54
C LEU A 11 -11.03 31.89 -15.21
N VAL A 12 -10.88 31.91 -16.55
CA VAL A 12 -10.31 30.79 -17.30
C VAL A 12 -8.87 30.50 -16.89
N ALA A 13 -8.05 31.55 -16.72
CA ALA A 13 -6.67 31.39 -16.25
C ALA A 13 -6.61 30.77 -14.83
N ALA A 14 -7.46 31.22 -13.91
CA ALA A 14 -7.54 30.65 -12.57
C ALA A 14 -7.97 29.18 -12.59
N LEU A 15 -8.98 28.84 -13.40
CA LEU A 15 -9.43 27.45 -13.56
C LEU A 15 -8.36 26.56 -14.18
N ALA A 16 -7.61 27.06 -15.16
CA ALA A 16 -6.50 26.33 -15.77
C ALA A 16 -5.42 25.97 -14.74
N VAL A 17 -5.03 26.93 -13.88
CA VAL A 17 -4.05 26.68 -12.81
C VAL A 17 -4.56 25.63 -11.82
N VAL A 18 -5.81 25.74 -11.38
CA VAL A 18 -6.42 24.75 -10.47
C VAL A 18 -6.48 23.37 -11.12
N ALA A 19 -6.87 23.28 -12.39
CA ALA A 19 -6.91 22.04 -13.14
C ALA A 19 -5.52 21.40 -13.26
N THR A 20 -4.48 22.17 -13.55
CA THR A 20 -3.10 21.68 -13.59
C THR A 20 -2.67 21.12 -12.24
N ILE A 21 -2.94 21.82 -11.14
CA ILE A 21 -2.62 21.34 -9.79
C ILE A 21 -3.37 20.03 -9.48
N ALA A 22 -4.66 19.95 -9.83
CA ALA A 22 -5.46 18.75 -9.62
C ALA A 22 -4.92 17.55 -10.43
N VAL A 23 -4.55 17.77 -11.69
CA VAL A 23 -3.94 16.73 -12.55
C VAL A 23 -2.61 16.25 -11.94
N LEU A 24 -1.72 17.17 -11.54
CA LEU A 24 -0.45 16.80 -10.91
C LEU A 24 -0.65 16.05 -9.59
N ALA A 25 -1.59 16.50 -8.74
CA ALA A 25 -1.93 15.80 -7.51
C ALA A 25 -2.48 14.40 -7.78
N GLY A 26 -3.34 14.25 -8.81
CA GLY A 26 -3.85 12.97 -9.27
C GLY A 26 -2.74 12.03 -9.74
N LEU A 27 -1.78 12.53 -10.52
CA LEU A 27 -0.62 11.74 -10.97
C LEU A 27 0.26 11.28 -9.80
N VAL A 28 0.55 12.17 -8.84
CA VAL A 28 1.30 11.81 -7.62
C VAL A 28 0.55 10.77 -6.81
N GLN A 29 -0.77 10.92 -6.66
CA GLN A 29 -1.59 9.97 -5.91
C GLN A 29 -1.68 8.60 -6.62
N ALA A 30 -1.75 8.59 -7.95
CA ALA A 30 -1.73 7.36 -8.75
C ALA A 30 -0.37 6.65 -8.64
N ALA A 31 0.74 7.39 -8.71
CA ALA A 31 2.09 6.85 -8.53
C ALA A 31 2.32 6.28 -7.12
N ARG A 32 1.57 6.76 -6.11
CA ARG A 32 1.60 6.24 -4.74
C ARG A 32 0.80 4.96 -4.53
N GLN A 33 0.09 4.43 -5.53
CA GLN A 33 -0.56 3.11 -5.40
C GLN A 33 0.53 2.03 -5.46
N PRO A 34 0.94 1.45 -4.32
CA PRO A 34 2.00 0.46 -4.33
C PRO A 34 1.45 -0.80 -4.98
N SER A 35 2.21 -1.38 -5.91
CA SER A 35 1.94 -2.75 -6.33
C SER A 35 2.04 -3.65 -5.11
N MET A 36 0.98 -4.42 -4.84
CA MET A 36 0.92 -5.32 -3.70
C MET A 36 1.45 -6.69 -4.12
N ALA A 37 2.30 -7.28 -3.28
CA ALA A 37 2.80 -8.64 -3.44
C ALA A 37 2.40 -9.50 -2.23
N THR A 38 2.16 -10.78 -2.48
CA THR A 38 1.93 -11.76 -1.42
C THR A 38 3.17 -11.93 -0.57
N LEU A 39 3.02 -11.65 0.72
CA LEU A 39 4.03 -11.81 1.75
C LEU A 39 4.01 -13.27 2.24
N TYR A 40 2.83 -13.73 2.67
CA TYR A 40 2.50 -15.09 3.08
C TYR A 40 1.11 -15.50 2.58
N SER A 41 0.88 -16.79 2.39
CA SER A 41 -0.39 -17.37 1.93
C SER A 41 -0.67 -18.68 2.66
N GLY A 42 -1.94 -19.03 2.85
CA GLY A 42 -2.33 -20.24 3.57
C GLY A 42 -2.13 -20.13 5.07
N LEU A 43 -2.17 -18.90 5.61
CA LEU A 43 -2.18 -18.66 7.04
C LEU A 43 -3.59 -18.95 7.59
N ASP A 44 -3.66 -19.55 8.77
CA ASP A 44 -4.88 -19.53 9.55
C ASP A 44 -5.19 -18.09 10.01
N SER A 45 -6.41 -17.86 10.52
CA SER A 45 -6.83 -16.52 10.93
C SER A 45 -5.99 -15.93 12.07
N ALA A 46 -5.42 -16.77 12.95
CA ALA A 46 -4.62 -16.31 14.09
C ALA A 46 -3.22 -15.87 13.63
N ALA A 47 -2.54 -16.69 12.84
CA ALA A 47 -1.24 -16.39 12.24
C ALA A 47 -1.32 -15.20 11.27
N ALA A 48 -2.41 -15.07 10.50
CA ALA A 48 -2.65 -13.89 9.67
C ALA A 48 -2.76 -12.62 10.52
N GLY A 49 -3.48 -12.67 11.64
CA GLY A 49 -3.60 -11.56 12.58
C GLY A 49 -2.27 -11.14 13.22
N GLU A 50 -1.45 -12.11 13.66
CA GLU A 50 -0.11 -11.84 14.21
C GLU A 50 0.82 -11.19 13.17
N VAL A 51 0.86 -11.75 11.95
CA VAL A 51 1.66 -11.18 10.85
C VAL A 51 1.18 -9.77 10.50
N MET A 52 -0.13 -9.54 10.40
CA MET A 52 -0.67 -8.22 10.12
C MET A 52 -0.26 -7.20 11.19
N ALA A 53 -0.41 -7.54 12.47
CA ALA A 53 -0.05 -6.66 13.58
C ALA A 53 1.44 -6.30 13.56
N ALA A 54 2.32 -7.27 13.29
CA ALA A 54 3.76 -7.02 13.19
C ALA A 54 4.12 -6.13 11.99
N VAL A 55 3.50 -6.35 10.82
CA VAL A 55 3.71 -5.50 9.63
C VAL A 55 3.19 -4.08 9.84
N GLU A 56 2.04 -3.92 10.49
CA GLU A 56 1.49 -2.61 10.84
C GLU A 56 2.38 -1.87 11.85
N ALA A 57 2.96 -2.57 12.83
CA ALA A 57 3.92 -2.00 13.78
C ALA A 57 5.19 -1.46 13.09
N MET A 58 5.57 -2.02 11.94
CA MET A 58 6.67 -1.52 11.10
C MET A 58 6.29 -0.29 10.25
N GLY A 59 5.04 0.18 10.33
CA GLY A 59 4.54 1.29 9.51
C GLY A 59 4.36 0.94 8.02
N VAL A 60 4.31 -0.35 7.69
CA VAL A 60 4.15 -0.82 6.31
C VAL A 60 2.67 -1.03 6.03
N LYS A 61 2.21 -0.57 4.87
CA LYS A 61 0.83 -0.83 4.42
C LYS A 61 0.64 -2.34 4.22
N THR A 62 -0.39 -2.91 4.84
CA THR A 62 -0.72 -4.33 4.70
C THR A 62 -2.17 -4.50 4.25
N GLU A 63 -2.44 -5.57 3.52
CA GLU A 63 -3.78 -5.94 3.06
C GLU A 63 -4.00 -7.45 3.25
N ALA A 64 -5.14 -7.84 3.82
CA ALA A 64 -5.56 -9.22 3.90
C ALA A 64 -6.41 -9.60 2.68
N ARG A 65 -6.08 -10.71 2.04
CA ARG A 65 -6.86 -11.30 0.94
C ARG A 65 -7.07 -12.80 1.19
N GLY A 66 -8.19 -13.13 1.81
CA GLY A 66 -8.45 -14.51 2.27
C GLY A 66 -7.39 -14.95 3.28
N ALA A 67 -6.77 -16.11 3.06
CA ALA A 67 -5.68 -16.65 3.89
C ALA A 67 -4.29 -16.08 3.53
N ALA A 68 -4.22 -14.93 2.85
CA ALA A 68 -2.98 -14.31 2.41
C ALA A 68 -2.82 -12.89 2.96
N VAL A 69 -1.58 -12.55 3.31
CA VAL A 69 -1.17 -11.20 3.71
C VAL A 69 -0.34 -10.61 2.57
N LEU A 70 -0.70 -9.40 2.15
CA LEU A 70 -0.07 -8.67 1.06
C LEU A 70 0.58 -7.39 1.59
N VAL A 71 1.73 -7.05 1.01
CA VAL A 71 2.49 -5.82 1.32
C VAL A 71 2.99 -5.18 0.02
N PRO A 72 3.38 -3.89 0.02
CA PRO A 72 4.06 -3.28 -1.11
C PRO A 72 5.23 -4.12 -1.60
N VAL A 73 5.35 -4.31 -2.91
CA VAL A 73 6.42 -5.09 -3.55
C VAL A 73 7.80 -4.65 -3.05
N GLY A 74 8.01 -3.34 -2.87
CA GLY A 74 9.28 -2.78 -2.37
C GLY A 74 9.61 -3.12 -0.92
N ASP A 75 8.61 -3.48 -0.11
CA ASP A 75 8.79 -3.81 1.30
C ASP A 75 8.82 -5.32 1.55
N ARG A 76 8.35 -6.16 0.61
CA ARG A 76 8.16 -7.61 0.81
C ARG A 76 9.37 -8.32 1.41
N ASP A 77 10.55 -8.14 0.82
CA ASP A 77 11.74 -8.88 1.22
C ASP A 77 12.30 -8.37 2.56
N ARG A 78 12.23 -7.06 2.80
CA ARG A 78 12.59 -6.44 4.09
C ARG A 78 11.67 -6.92 5.21
N VAL A 79 10.36 -6.93 4.96
CA VAL A 79 9.35 -7.36 5.92
C VAL A 79 9.50 -8.86 6.20
N ARG A 80 9.75 -9.69 5.19
CA ARG A 80 10.04 -11.13 5.40
C ARG A 80 11.22 -11.33 6.35
N LEU A 81 12.30 -10.60 6.15
CA LEU A 81 13.48 -10.70 7.00
C LEU A 81 13.20 -10.24 8.44
N ALA A 82 12.45 -9.14 8.61
CA ALA A 82 12.06 -8.64 9.92
C ALA A 82 11.16 -9.64 10.67
N LEU A 83 10.13 -10.18 10.01
CA LEU A 83 9.24 -11.19 10.59
C LEU A 83 10.00 -12.47 10.95
N ALA A 84 10.94 -12.90 10.10
CA ALA A 84 11.79 -14.06 10.41
C ALA A 84 12.66 -13.83 11.66
N ALA A 85 13.15 -12.60 11.89
CA ALA A 85 13.90 -12.25 13.09
C ALA A 85 13.03 -12.29 14.35
N GLU A 86 11.73 -12.03 14.22
CA GLU A 86 10.73 -12.14 15.30
C GLU A 86 10.18 -13.57 15.48
N GLY A 87 10.57 -14.51 14.62
CA GLY A 87 10.05 -15.88 14.62
C GLY A 87 8.62 -16.01 14.09
N LEU A 88 8.19 -15.09 13.22
CA LEU A 88 6.87 -15.07 12.61
C LEU A 88 6.89 -15.59 11.16
N PRO A 89 5.81 -16.27 10.71
CA PRO A 89 4.64 -16.69 11.50
C PRO A 89 4.97 -17.89 12.42
N ARG A 90 4.42 -17.89 13.64
CA ARG A 90 4.65 -18.96 14.64
C ARG A 90 4.06 -20.30 14.21
N ASN A 91 2.91 -20.25 13.55
CA ASN A 91 2.31 -21.39 12.86
C ASN A 91 2.59 -21.19 11.37
N GLY A 92 3.48 -22.01 10.80
CA GLY A 92 3.79 -21.97 9.37
C GLY A 92 2.53 -22.14 8.50
N PRO A 93 2.61 -21.88 7.18
CA PRO A 93 1.46 -22.10 6.29
C PRO A 93 0.92 -23.51 6.50
N ALA A 94 -0.39 -23.64 6.72
CA ALA A 94 -1.10 -24.82 7.21
C ALA A 94 -1.15 -26.00 6.20
N GLY A 95 -0.05 -26.26 5.49
CA GLY A 95 -0.01 -27.10 4.28
C GLY A 95 0.89 -28.34 4.34
N TYR A 96 1.48 -28.66 5.50
CA TYR A 96 2.36 -29.85 5.62
C TYR A 96 1.99 -30.85 6.72
N GLU A 97 0.94 -30.61 7.50
CA GLU A 97 0.51 -31.55 8.55
C GLU A 97 -0.37 -32.71 8.03
N ILE A 98 -0.72 -32.72 6.73
CA ILE A 98 -1.60 -33.73 6.12
C ILE A 98 -0.81 -34.87 5.43
N LEU A 99 0.45 -35.11 5.82
CA LEU A 99 1.29 -36.17 5.23
C LEU A 99 1.78 -37.21 6.25
N GLU A 100 1.25 -37.23 7.48
CA GLU A 100 1.45 -38.34 8.44
C GLU A 100 0.14 -39.05 8.78
#